data_AF-A0A1I1S3Y3-F1
#
_entry.id   AF-A0A1I1S3Y3-F1
#
_cell.length_a   1.000
_cell.length_b   1.000
_cell.length_c   1.000
_cell.angle_alpha   90.00
_cell.angle_beta   90.00
_cell.angle_gamma   90.00
#
_symmetry.space_group_name_H-M   'P 1'
#
loop_
_entity.id
_entity.type
_entity.pdbx_description
1 polymer ?
#
loop_
_entity_poly.entity_id
_entity_poly.type
_entity_poly.pdbx_seq_one_letter_code
_entity_poly.pdbx_strand_id
1 'polypeptide(L)'
;MGNFSNTVHFKIGDKDKFVKGFNAYMKKKGFVPCDDDEAVKTYIIALSVDQQWATLADMDSSDDSRALFNDAKAVSKSMKLPCITEEVTDSDIAVLELFDKTGECADRIVVGDGEIYGMENNEIKPECWKPLLNNKADIEKLIELIGESDLMADERLSMISSLLGVDMLADSDELGIRNDESILKLSFKKAEEKKPTLNTLFTQIYGEALEPLGFKKPKVRMPLYVRVINDEIIHIVGIHDMKNQLVPFGAIATVYRKDLCIDRTFRQNEIWYKRLKEFYLNWHISDKPFDNAGFDYTDIIDYMPLSDAVQDSLNATMTWIFPVLDNVKTLKDVADYEEGAFKDYITVISLPINESLAAPFTDTVIRYILDDPLADLKQRYSTALKIIDEENKQFSIPQELISKNLLEFEQRYSESRQRVQTFLENEEIHNQTMEELARRKEHNLELLRKYKVL
;
A
#
# COMPACT_ATOMS: atom_id res chain seq x y z
N MET A 1 38.90 -24.20 16.39
CA MET A 1 38.58 -24.95 15.15
C MET A 1 38.37 -23.86 14.14
N GLY A 2 39.39 -23.60 13.33
CA GLY A 2 39.53 -22.33 12.61
C GLY A 2 38.63 -22.30 11.40
N ASN A 3 37.81 -21.26 11.26
CA ASN A 3 37.17 -21.03 9.98
C ASN A 3 38.26 -20.55 9.02
N PHE A 4 38.42 -21.27 7.92
CA PHE A 4 39.11 -20.74 6.76
C PHE A 4 38.08 -19.94 5.93
N SER A 5 38.58 -19.14 5.00
CA SER A 5 37.91 -17.96 4.46
C SER A 5 36.50 -18.19 3.88
N ASN A 6 35.71 -17.12 3.93
CA ASN A 6 34.31 -17.08 3.49
C ASN A 6 34.11 -15.92 2.52
N THR A 7 33.91 -16.22 1.23
CA THR A 7 33.69 -15.17 0.23
C THR A 7 32.47 -15.44 -0.65
N VAL A 8 31.99 -14.39 -1.30
CA VAL A 8 30.84 -14.47 -2.21
C VAL A 8 31.17 -13.81 -3.53
N HIS A 9 31.06 -14.56 -4.61
CA HIS A 9 31.37 -14.11 -5.95
C HIS A 9 30.10 -13.91 -6.78
N PHE A 10 29.83 -12.69 -7.22
CA PHE A 10 28.71 -12.38 -8.10
C PHE A 10 29.16 -12.30 -9.55
N LYS A 11 28.47 -13.00 -10.46
CA LYS A 11 28.66 -12.77 -11.89
C LYS A 11 27.94 -11.48 -12.27
N ILE A 12 28.70 -10.46 -12.65
CA ILE A 12 28.21 -9.13 -13.00
C ILE A 12 28.38 -8.86 -14.49
N GLY A 13 27.58 -7.95 -15.04
CA GLY A 13 27.79 -7.43 -16.39
C GLY A 13 28.23 -5.96 -16.41
N ASP A 14 28.22 -5.28 -15.26
CA ASP A 14 28.41 -3.84 -15.13
C ASP A 14 28.68 -3.48 -13.65
N LYS A 15 29.88 -2.96 -13.38
CA LYS A 15 30.35 -2.55 -12.05
C LYS A 15 29.43 -1.53 -11.38
N ASP A 16 29.03 -0.47 -12.11
CA ASP A 16 28.23 0.62 -11.55
C ASP A 16 26.82 0.16 -11.20
N LYS A 17 26.24 -0.74 -12.02
CA LYS A 17 24.95 -1.36 -11.71
C LYS A 17 25.04 -2.25 -10.49
N PHE A 18 26.14 -3.00 -10.34
CA PHE A 18 26.36 -3.83 -9.15
C PHE A 18 26.43 -2.98 -7.88
N VAL A 19 27.29 -1.96 -7.86
CA VAL A 19 27.45 -1.06 -6.70
C VAL A 19 26.13 -0.34 -6.35
N LYS A 20 25.41 0.20 -7.35
CA LYS A 20 24.10 0.83 -7.13
C LYS A 20 23.07 -0.16 -6.60
N GLY A 21 23.06 -1.39 -7.11
CA GLY A 21 22.16 -2.45 -6.67
C GLY A 21 22.44 -2.88 -5.22
N PHE A 22 23.71 -3.02 -4.86
CA PHE A 22 24.13 -3.36 -3.51
C PHE A 22 23.80 -2.25 -2.51
N ASN A 23 24.05 -0.97 -2.85
CA ASN A 23 23.62 0.17 -2.05
C ASN A 23 22.09 0.19 -1.85
N ALA A 24 21.31 -0.14 -2.88
CA ALA A 24 19.86 -0.25 -2.76
C ALA A 24 19.41 -1.42 -1.88
N TYR A 25 20.14 -2.54 -1.89
CA TYR A 25 19.91 -3.66 -0.98
C TYR A 25 20.17 -3.25 0.47
N MET A 26 21.32 -2.63 0.75
CA MET A 26 21.66 -2.14 2.10
C MET A 26 20.66 -1.09 2.61
N LYS A 27 20.13 -0.25 1.72
CA LYS A 27 19.03 0.68 2.05
C LYS A 27 17.76 -0.02 2.51
N LYS A 28 17.40 -1.16 1.93
CA LYS A 28 16.24 -1.97 2.39
C LYS A 28 16.49 -2.59 3.76
N LYS A 29 17.76 -2.85 4.11
CA LYS A 29 18.18 -3.35 5.42
C LYS A 29 18.31 -2.24 6.48
N GLY A 30 17.96 -1.00 6.15
CA GLY A 30 18.01 0.12 7.08
C GLY A 30 19.39 0.76 7.21
N PHE A 31 20.26 0.64 6.20
CA PHE A 31 21.58 1.26 6.17
C PHE A 31 21.67 2.33 5.06
N VAL A 32 22.57 3.29 5.22
CA VAL A 32 22.89 4.27 4.18
C VAL A 32 24.40 4.38 3.99
N PRO A 33 24.90 4.64 2.76
CA PRO A 33 26.32 4.89 2.54
C PRO A 33 26.81 6.05 3.40
N CYS A 34 28.00 5.93 3.95
CA CYS A 34 28.67 6.96 4.74
C CYS A 34 30.19 6.92 4.52
N ASP A 35 30.87 7.87 5.14
CA ASP A 35 32.32 7.87 5.22
C ASP A 35 32.79 6.80 6.23
N ASP A 36 34.05 6.39 6.12
CA ASP A 36 34.63 5.27 6.89
C ASP A 36 34.64 5.50 8.41
N ASP A 37 34.72 6.75 8.85
CA ASP A 37 34.74 7.14 10.27
C ASP A 37 33.38 7.01 10.96
N GLU A 38 32.29 7.02 10.19
CA GLU A 38 30.91 6.85 10.66
C GLU A 38 30.39 5.41 10.46
N ALA A 39 31.19 4.55 9.84
CA ALA A 39 30.77 3.24 9.39
C ALA A 39 30.54 2.28 10.55
N VAL A 40 29.40 1.57 10.53
CA VAL A 40 29.11 0.44 11.42
C VAL A 40 29.12 -0.90 10.69
N LYS A 41 29.22 -0.86 9.35
CA LYS A 41 29.41 -2.00 8.46
C LYS A 41 30.24 -1.58 7.27
N THR A 42 31.23 -2.38 6.93
CA THR A 42 32.10 -2.14 5.77
C THR A 42 32.19 -3.39 4.91
N TYR A 43 31.92 -3.23 3.61
CA TYR A 43 32.10 -4.28 2.63
C TYR A 43 33.21 -3.93 1.66
N ILE A 44 34.03 -4.92 1.30
CA ILE A 44 34.99 -4.83 0.21
C ILE A 44 34.41 -5.52 -1.01
N ILE A 45 34.54 -4.87 -2.17
CA ILE A 45 34.26 -5.45 -3.47
C ILE A 45 35.56 -5.50 -4.26
N ALA A 46 36.03 -6.72 -4.56
CA ALA A 46 37.13 -6.96 -5.47
C ALA A 46 36.61 -7.35 -6.85
N LEU A 47 37.06 -6.66 -7.89
CA LEU A 47 36.65 -6.91 -9.27
C LEU A 47 37.66 -7.82 -9.96
N SER A 48 37.16 -8.78 -10.73
CA SER A 48 38.01 -9.55 -11.65
C SER A 48 38.65 -8.65 -12.71
N VAL A 49 39.74 -9.14 -13.31
CA VAL A 49 40.50 -8.41 -14.36
C VAL A 49 39.60 -7.99 -15.53
N ASP A 50 38.66 -8.84 -15.92
CA ASP A 50 37.69 -8.58 -16.99
C ASP A 50 36.40 -7.87 -16.51
N GLN A 51 36.32 -7.56 -15.21
CA GLN A 51 35.18 -6.95 -14.51
C GLN A 51 33.86 -7.70 -14.72
N GLN A 52 33.91 -8.99 -15.02
CA GLN A 52 32.73 -9.86 -15.11
C GLN A 52 32.35 -10.48 -13.76
N TRP A 53 33.19 -10.32 -12.74
CA TRP A 53 32.94 -10.79 -11.38
C TRP A 53 33.19 -9.71 -10.34
N ALA A 54 32.40 -9.78 -9.28
CA ALA A 54 32.59 -9.01 -8.05
C ALA A 54 32.63 -9.97 -6.86
N THR A 55 33.78 -10.07 -6.21
CA THR A 55 33.96 -10.78 -4.94
C THR A 55 33.63 -9.82 -3.80
N LEU A 56 32.65 -10.18 -2.98
CA LEU A 56 32.20 -9.43 -1.82
C LEU A 56 32.77 -10.06 -0.55
N ALA A 57 33.40 -9.26 0.29
CA ALA A 57 33.91 -9.65 1.61
C ALA A 57 33.40 -8.67 2.68
N ASP A 58 33.14 -9.17 3.88
CA ASP A 58 32.74 -8.38 5.06
C ASP A 58 34.01 -8.11 5.91
N MET A 59 34.33 -6.84 6.17
CA MET A 59 35.54 -6.47 6.92
C MET A 59 35.41 -6.72 8.43
N ASP A 60 34.19 -6.82 8.95
CA ASP A 60 33.93 -6.89 10.39
C ASP A 60 33.61 -8.32 10.87
N SER A 61 33.78 -9.33 10.01
CA SER A 61 33.42 -10.72 10.35
C SER A 61 34.46 -11.36 11.27
N SER A 62 34.38 -11.09 12.57
CA SER A 62 34.96 -11.96 13.59
C SER A 62 34.13 -13.26 13.65
N ASP A 63 34.42 -14.18 12.76
CA ASP A 63 34.30 -15.65 12.87
C ASP A 63 32.99 -16.34 13.30
N ASP A 64 31.86 -15.67 13.53
CA ASP A 64 30.65 -16.35 14.05
C ASP A 64 29.34 -16.03 13.33
N SER A 65 29.38 -15.31 12.20
CA SER A 65 28.17 -15.09 11.42
C SER A 65 28.39 -15.43 9.95
N ARG A 66 27.77 -16.52 9.48
CA ARG A 66 27.45 -16.76 8.06
C ARG A 66 26.50 -15.68 7.48
N ALA A 67 26.56 -14.45 8.00
CA ALA A 67 25.73 -13.33 7.61
C ALA A 67 25.95 -12.97 6.14
N LEU A 68 27.20 -12.99 5.67
CA LEU A 68 27.54 -12.77 4.26
C LEU A 68 26.93 -13.84 3.34
N PHE A 69 26.93 -15.12 3.75
CA PHE A 69 26.30 -16.22 3.00
C PHE A 69 24.77 -16.11 2.98
N ASN A 70 24.15 -15.78 4.12
CA ASN A 70 22.72 -15.51 4.19
C ASN A 70 22.33 -14.29 3.35
N ASP A 71 23.19 -13.27 3.32
CA ASP A 71 23.01 -12.10 2.47
C ASP A 71 23.27 -12.44 0.99
N ALA A 72 24.16 -13.39 0.65
CA ALA A 72 24.43 -13.81 -0.74
C ALA A 72 23.15 -14.22 -1.47
N LYS A 73 22.35 -15.11 -0.86
CA LYS A 73 21.04 -15.52 -1.37
C LYS A 73 20.10 -14.33 -1.59
N ALA A 74 19.99 -13.46 -0.58
CA ALA A 74 19.08 -12.31 -0.62
C ALA A 74 19.53 -11.24 -1.64
N VAL A 75 20.84 -11.00 -1.76
CA VAL A 75 21.46 -10.09 -2.73
C VAL A 75 21.28 -10.63 -4.14
N SER A 76 21.58 -11.92 -4.38
CA SER A 76 21.35 -12.61 -5.65
C SER A 76 19.90 -12.43 -6.11
N LYS A 77 18.94 -12.74 -5.25
CA LYS A 77 17.51 -12.57 -5.53
C LYS A 77 17.12 -11.11 -5.80
N SER A 78 17.63 -10.17 -4.99
CA SER A 78 17.30 -8.74 -5.12
C SER A 78 17.87 -8.15 -6.42
N MET A 79 19.05 -8.59 -6.83
CA MET A 79 19.79 -8.04 -7.98
C MET A 79 19.60 -8.87 -9.26
N LYS A 80 18.99 -10.06 -9.16
CA LYS A 80 18.80 -11.04 -10.23
C LYS A 80 20.13 -11.47 -10.88
N LEU A 81 21.13 -11.68 -10.04
CA LEU A 81 22.48 -12.11 -10.44
C LEU A 81 22.78 -13.48 -9.85
N PRO A 82 23.40 -14.40 -10.60
CA PRO A 82 23.89 -15.63 -9.99
C PRO A 82 25.12 -15.33 -9.13
N CYS A 83 25.30 -16.10 -8.06
CA CYS A 83 26.49 -16.02 -7.23
C CYS A 83 26.99 -17.38 -6.79
N ILE A 84 28.28 -17.45 -6.51
CA ILE A 84 28.95 -18.61 -5.91
C ILE A 84 29.38 -18.18 -4.51
N THR A 85 29.04 -18.96 -3.50
CA THR A 85 29.62 -18.81 -2.16
C THR A 85 30.75 -19.81 -2.00
N GLU A 86 31.88 -19.37 -1.47
CA GLU A 86 33.08 -20.16 -1.22
C GLU A 86 33.32 -20.27 0.29
N GLU A 87 33.22 -21.49 0.82
CA GLU A 87 33.54 -21.82 2.22
C GLU A 87 34.74 -22.77 2.23
N VAL A 88 35.92 -22.27 2.59
CA VAL A 88 37.10 -23.12 2.83
C VAL A 88 37.04 -23.57 4.28
N THR A 89 37.01 -24.89 4.52
CA THR A 89 36.86 -25.43 5.89
C THR A 89 38.20 -25.93 6.45
N ASP A 90 39.08 -26.41 5.57
CA ASP A 90 40.44 -26.86 5.88
C ASP A 90 41.31 -26.80 4.62
N SER A 91 42.61 -27.07 4.71
CA SER A 91 43.50 -27.15 3.53
C SER A 91 43.04 -28.19 2.49
N ASP A 92 42.31 -29.19 2.97
CA ASP A 92 41.97 -30.38 2.21
C ASP A 92 40.49 -30.38 1.76
N ILE A 93 39.71 -29.36 2.14
CA ILE A 93 38.28 -29.27 1.80
C ILE A 93 37.75 -27.84 1.68
N ALA A 94 37.03 -27.60 0.58
CA ALA A 94 36.22 -26.43 0.37
C ALA A 94 34.85 -26.78 -0.21
N VAL A 95 33.86 -25.91 0.02
CA VAL A 95 32.49 -26.07 -0.47
C VAL A 95 32.13 -24.86 -1.32
N LEU A 96 31.65 -25.11 -2.54
CA LEU A 96 31.09 -24.08 -3.41
C LEU A 96 29.59 -24.29 -3.58
N GLU A 97 28.78 -23.28 -3.22
CA GLU A 97 27.34 -23.28 -3.49
C GLU A 97 26.98 -22.26 -4.56
N LEU A 98 26.26 -22.69 -5.59
CA LEU A 98 25.82 -21.85 -6.69
C LEU A 98 24.34 -21.47 -6.50
N PHE A 99 24.07 -20.17 -6.40
CA PHE A 99 22.72 -19.61 -6.40
C PHE A 99 22.37 -19.05 -7.77
N ASP A 100 21.17 -19.38 -8.26
CA ASP A 100 20.67 -18.82 -9.52
C ASP A 100 20.17 -17.38 -9.34
N LYS A 101 19.65 -16.77 -10.42
CA LYS A 101 19.14 -15.39 -10.41
C LYS A 101 17.86 -15.20 -9.57
N THR A 102 17.24 -16.28 -9.10
CA THR A 102 16.10 -16.25 -8.20
C THR A 102 16.53 -16.31 -6.72
N GLY A 103 17.81 -16.60 -6.47
CA GLY A 103 18.39 -16.82 -5.16
C GLY A 103 18.17 -18.23 -4.62
N GLU A 104 17.70 -19.18 -5.43
CA GLU A 104 17.63 -20.59 -5.02
C GLU A 104 18.94 -21.31 -5.32
N CYS A 105 19.31 -22.26 -4.46
CA CYS A 105 20.51 -23.07 -4.65
C CYS A 105 20.31 -23.96 -5.87
N ALA A 106 21.09 -23.71 -6.92
CA ALA A 106 21.05 -24.46 -8.17
C ALA A 106 21.94 -25.70 -8.08
N ASP A 107 23.11 -25.56 -7.47
CA ASP A 107 24.07 -26.66 -7.29
C ASP A 107 25.00 -26.44 -6.09
N ARG A 108 25.57 -27.52 -5.57
CA ARG A 108 26.53 -27.50 -4.46
C ARG A 108 27.59 -28.56 -4.71
N ILE A 109 28.86 -28.14 -4.77
CA ILE A 109 30.00 -29.02 -5.01
C ILE A 109 30.98 -28.95 -3.85
N VAL A 110 31.61 -30.09 -3.56
CA VAL A 110 32.70 -30.22 -2.57
C VAL A 110 34.00 -30.38 -3.37
N VAL A 111 35.02 -29.62 -3.00
CA VAL A 111 36.34 -29.64 -3.60
C VAL A 111 37.32 -30.14 -2.56
N GLY A 112 37.94 -31.30 -2.80
CA GLY A 112 38.84 -31.96 -1.84
C GLY A 112 38.26 -33.25 -1.24
N ASP A 113 38.77 -33.67 -0.09
CA ASP A 113 38.33 -34.91 0.59
C ASP A 113 37.15 -34.63 1.53
N GLY A 114 35.93 -34.68 0.97
CA GLY A 114 34.68 -34.53 1.71
C GLY A 114 34.38 -35.66 2.71
N GLU A 115 34.91 -36.87 2.47
CA GLU A 115 34.51 -38.07 3.20
C GLU A 115 34.97 -38.03 4.66
N ILE A 116 36.17 -37.50 4.91
CA ILE A 116 36.75 -37.34 6.26
C ILE A 116 35.89 -36.40 7.12
N TYR A 117 35.16 -35.46 6.49
CA TYR A 117 34.30 -34.48 7.14
C TYR A 117 32.80 -34.87 7.10
N GLY A 118 32.48 -36.09 6.65
CA GLY A 118 31.10 -36.58 6.55
C GLY A 118 30.26 -35.87 5.50
N MET A 119 30.90 -35.26 4.50
CA MET A 119 30.22 -34.65 3.35
C MET A 119 30.21 -35.65 2.19
N GLU A 120 29.02 -35.98 1.68
CA GLU A 120 28.92 -36.77 0.44
C GLU A 120 29.43 -35.93 -0.75
N ASN A 121 30.26 -36.53 -1.61
CA ASN A 121 30.66 -35.93 -2.88
C ASN A 121 29.41 -35.84 -3.77
N ASN A 122 28.96 -34.61 -4.01
CA ASN A 122 27.82 -34.35 -4.90
C ASN A 122 28.26 -34.41 -6.37
N GLU A 123 27.47 -35.06 -7.23
CA GLU A 123 27.63 -34.95 -8.68
C GLU A 123 27.35 -33.51 -9.14
N ILE A 124 28.34 -32.88 -9.76
CA ILE A 124 28.20 -31.55 -10.37
C ILE A 124 27.13 -31.57 -11.47
N LYS A 125 26.32 -30.51 -11.53
CA LYS A 125 25.33 -30.26 -12.61
C LYS A 125 25.92 -29.37 -13.69
N PRO A 126 26.42 -29.92 -14.82
CA PRO A 126 27.21 -29.14 -15.79
C PRO A 126 26.43 -27.95 -16.39
N GLU A 127 25.12 -28.09 -16.54
CA GLU A 127 24.22 -27.05 -17.04
C GLU A 127 24.18 -25.78 -16.19
N CYS A 128 24.42 -25.90 -14.88
CA CYS A 128 24.43 -24.77 -13.94
C CYS A 128 25.74 -23.97 -14.02
N TRP A 129 26.87 -24.67 -14.16
CA TRP A 129 28.22 -24.07 -14.12
C TRP A 129 28.72 -23.59 -15.49
N LYS A 130 28.35 -24.28 -16.57
CA LYS A 130 28.78 -23.96 -17.93
C LYS A 130 28.54 -22.50 -18.37
N PRO A 131 27.44 -21.82 -17.97
CA PRO A 131 27.24 -20.40 -18.28
C PRO A 131 28.20 -19.44 -17.55
N LEU A 132 28.86 -19.87 -16.48
CA LEU A 132 29.72 -19.04 -15.63
C LEU A 132 31.20 -19.08 -16.05
N LEU A 133 31.61 -20.18 -16.72
CA LEU A 133 32.96 -20.40 -17.23
C LEU A 133 33.35 -19.36 -18.30
N ASN A 134 34.63 -18.95 -18.29
CA ASN A 134 35.20 -18.10 -19.34
C ASN A 134 35.12 -18.77 -20.72
N ASN A 135 35.36 -20.08 -20.75
CA ASN A 135 35.21 -20.91 -21.93
C ASN A 135 34.31 -22.11 -21.60
N LYS A 136 33.14 -22.15 -22.24
CA LYS A 136 32.12 -23.19 -22.02
C LYS A 136 32.60 -24.62 -22.34
N ALA A 137 33.68 -24.77 -23.10
CA ALA A 137 34.28 -26.07 -23.41
C ALA A 137 35.07 -26.64 -22.22
N ASP A 138 35.43 -25.83 -21.23
CA ASP A 138 36.22 -26.27 -20.07
C ASP A 138 35.39 -26.94 -18.97
N ILE A 139 34.13 -27.25 -19.22
CA ILE A 139 33.26 -27.93 -18.24
C ILE A 139 33.81 -29.29 -17.82
N GLU A 140 34.45 -30.03 -18.74
CA GLU A 140 35.10 -31.31 -18.43
C GLU A 140 36.31 -31.13 -17.49
N LYS A 141 37.05 -30.03 -17.63
CA LYS A 141 38.16 -29.71 -16.71
C LYS A 141 37.65 -29.37 -15.31
N LEU A 142 36.52 -28.67 -15.23
CA LEU A 142 35.89 -28.40 -13.94
C LEU A 142 35.45 -29.71 -13.25
N ILE A 143 34.86 -30.64 -14.01
CA ILE A 143 34.48 -31.97 -13.50
C ILE A 143 35.71 -32.73 -13.00
N GLU A 144 36.81 -32.75 -13.77
CA GLU A 144 38.09 -33.38 -13.38
C GLU A 144 38.65 -32.76 -12.09
N LEU A 145 38.61 -31.43 -11.96
CA LEU A 145 39.08 -30.72 -10.77
C LEU A 145 38.20 -30.93 -9.53
N ILE A 146 36.99 -31.47 -9.66
CA ILE A 146 36.08 -31.81 -8.55
C ILE A 146 36.18 -33.31 -8.18
N GLY A 147 36.64 -34.15 -9.10
CA GLY A 147 36.84 -35.58 -8.86
C GLY A 147 38.01 -35.93 -7.93
N GLU A 148 38.38 -37.21 -7.93
CA GLU A 148 39.55 -37.73 -7.21
C GLU A 148 40.84 -37.08 -7.75
N SER A 149 41.67 -36.54 -6.85
CA SER A 149 42.91 -35.85 -7.19
C SER A 149 43.89 -35.93 -6.02
N ASP A 150 45.19 -35.97 -6.32
CA ASP A 150 46.27 -35.87 -5.32
C ASP A 150 46.53 -34.41 -4.87
N LEU A 151 45.83 -33.44 -5.47
CA LEU A 151 45.97 -32.01 -5.15
C LEU A 151 45.11 -31.61 -3.95
N MET A 152 45.62 -30.65 -3.17
CA MET A 152 44.89 -30.05 -2.06
C MET A 152 43.75 -29.14 -2.53
N ALA A 153 42.83 -28.78 -1.62
CA ALA A 153 41.62 -28.03 -2.01
C ALA A 153 41.95 -26.61 -2.49
N ASP A 154 42.96 -25.96 -1.92
CA ASP A 154 43.46 -24.64 -2.33
C ASP A 154 44.07 -24.66 -3.75
N GLU A 155 44.90 -25.65 -4.07
CA GLU A 155 45.46 -25.84 -5.41
C GLU A 155 44.36 -26.03 -6.45
N ARG A 156 43.35 -26.84 -6.12
CA ARG A 156 42.19 -27.09 -6.98
C ARG A 156 41.34 -25.84 -7.14
N LEU A 157 41.07 -25.10 -6.06
CA LEU A 157 40.33 -23.83 -6.11
C LEU A 157 41.06 -22.77 -6.94
N SER A 158 42.40 -22.70 -6.89
CA SER A 158 43.19 -21.81 -7.74
C SER A 158 42.99 -22.13 -9.24
N MET A 159 42.93 -23.42 -9.59
CA MET A 159 42.64 -23.85 -10.95
C MET A 159 41.18 -23.54 -11.35
N ILE A 160 40.21 -23.76 -10.45
CA ILE A 160 38.78 -23.44 -10.68
C ILE A 160 38.58 -21.92 -10.85
N SER A 161 39.25 -21.12 -10.01
CA SER A 161 39.33 -19.65 -10.09
C SER A 161 39.74 -19.20 -11.50
N SER A 162 40.76 -19.83 -12.07
CA SER A 162 41.23 -19.56 -13.43
C SER A 162 40.19 -19.90 -14.50
N LEU A 163 39.45 -21.01 -14.35
CA LEU A 163 38.39 -21.40 -15.29
C LEU A 163 37.20 -20.42 -15.29
N LEU A 164 36.89 -19.87 -14.12
CA LEU A 164 35.79 -18.92 -13.93
C LEU A 164 36.19 -17.47 -14.19
N GLY A 165 37.49 -17.15 -14.09
CA GLY A 165 37.99 -15.78 -14.17
C GLY A 165 37.68 -14.95 -12.93
N VAL A 166 37.63 -15.58 -11.75
CA VAL A 166 37.35 -14.92 -10.47
C VAL A 166 38.41 -15.32 -9.46
N ASP A 167 38.90 -14.36 -8.69
CA ASP A 167 39.90 -14.57 -7.65
C ASP A 167 39.25 -15.25 -6.43
N MET A 168 39.18 -16.58 -6.47
CA MET A 168 38.80 -17.43 -5.32
C MET A 168 39.97 -17.53 -4.35
N LEU A 169 39.72 -17.84 -3.08
CA LEU A 169 40.67 -17.84 -1.96
C LEU A 169 41.06 -16.45 -1.41
N ALA A 170 40.49 -15.37 -1.93
CA ALA A 170 40.81 -14.03 -1.47
C ALA A 170 40.27 -13.77 -0.05
N ASP A 171 41.14 -13.65 0.95
CA ASP A 171 40.72 -13.38 2.33
C ASP A 171 40.29 -11.91 2.52
N SER A 172 39.35 -11.63 3.42
CA SER A 172 38.90 -10.27 3.75
C SER A 172 40.06 -9.39 4.22
N ASP A 173 41.00 -9.96 4.98
CA ASP A 173 42.18 -9.25 5.47
C ASP A 173 43.15 -8.90 4.32
N GLU A 174 43.35 -9.82 3.38
CA GLU A 174 44.17 -9.59 2.18
C GLU A 174 43.53 -8.59 1.22
N LEU A 175 42.21 -8.68 1.03
CA LEU A 175 41.45 -7.71 0.24
C LEU A 175 41.44 -6.33 0.89
N GLY A 176 41.45 -6.26 2.22
CA GLY A 176 41.38 -5.01 3.00
C GLY A 176 42.65 -4.16 2.95
N ILE A 177 43.81 -4.76 2.64
CA ILE A 177 45.08 -4.04 2.49
C ILE A 177 45.40 -3.62 1.05
N ARG A 178 44.62 -4.09 0.07
CA ARG A 178 44.79 -3.73 -1.34
C ARG A 178 44.17 -2.37 -1.65
N ASN A 179 44.96 -1.48 -2.26
CA ASN A 179 44.57 -0.11 -2.60
C ASN A 179 44.62 0.17 -4.12
N ASP A 180 44.46 -0.86 -4.95
CA ASP A 180 44.45 -0.73 -6.40
C ASP A 180 43.02 -0.49 -6.96
N GLU A 181 42.89 -0.09 -8.23
CA GLU A 181 41.60 0.30 -8.86
C GLU A 181 40.56 -0.84 -8.97
N SER A 182 40.98 -2.10 -8.78
CA SER A 182 40.09 -3.26 -8.75
C SER A 182 39.35 -3.43 -7.41
N ILE A 183 39.74 -2.68 -6.37
CA ILE A 183 39.12 -2.73 -5.05
C ILE A 183 38.20 -1.52 -4.84
N LEU A 184 37.00 -1.78 -4.33
CA LEU A 184 36.07 -0.76 -3.86
C LEU A 184 35.69 -1.05 -2.41
N LYS A 185 35.66 0.00 -1.60
CA LYS A 185 35.18 -0.05 -0.23
C LYS A 185 33.82 0.63 -0.14
N LEU A 186 32.84 -0.07 0.43
CA LEU A 186 31.50 0.46 0.69
C LEU A 186 31.22 0.45 2.19
N SER A 187 31.13 1.66 2.74
CA SER A 187 30.93 1.90 4.17
C SER A 187 29.51 2.37 4.44
N PHE A 188 28.90 1.83 5.51
CA PHE A 188 27.49 2.04 5.82
C PHE A 188 27.27 2.38 7.30
N LYS A 189 26.39 3.34 7.55
CA LYS A 189 25.83 3.63 8.89
C LYS A 189 24.37 3.20 8.96
N LYS A 190 23.86 2.97 10.18
CA LYS A 190 22.41 2.78 10.37
C LYS A 190 21.69 4.02 9.89
N ALA A 191 20.66 3.83 9.06
CA ALA A 191 19.76 4.90 8.70
C ALA A 191 19.06 5.38 9.98
N GLU A 192 18.93 6.69 10.14
CA GLU A 192 18.06 7.25 11.16
C GLU A 192 16.65 6.64 11.01
N GLU A 193 16.07 6.14 12.10
CA GLU A 193 14.70 5.61 12.10
C GLU A 193 13.74 6.70 11.63
N LYS A 194 13.34 6.64 10.36
CA LYS A 194 12.29 7.52 9.86
C LYS A 194 10.99 7.11 10.54
N LYS A 195 10.51 7.97 11.44
CA LYS A 195 9.16 7.88 12.00
C LYS A 195 8.16 7.58 10.87
N PRO A 196 7.28 6.58 11.05
CA PRO A 196 6.36 6.18 10.01
C PRO A 196 5.46 7.36 9.62
N THR A 197 5.26 7.54 8.33
CA THR A 197 4.41 8.65 7.83
C THR A 197 2.94 8.38 8.16
N LEU A 198 2.12 9.43 8.23
CA LEU A 198 0.66 9.30 8.37
C LEU A 198 0.06 8.32 7.35
N ASN A 199 0.49 8.40 6.08
CA ASN A 199 0.00 7.50 5.05
C ASN A 199 0.40 6.03 5.32
N THR A 200 1.58 5.78 5.86
CA THR A 200 2.04 4.44 6.24
C THR A 200 1.16 3.90 7.36
N LEU A 201 1.02 4.66 8.46
CA LEU A 201 0.21 4.28 9.62
C LEU A 201 -1.26 4.09 9.26
N PHE A 202 -1.84 5.02 8.50
CA PHE A 202 -3.21 4.91 8.03
C PHE A 202 -3.41 3.67 7.16
N THR A 203 -2.50 3.36 6.24
CA THR A 203 -2.63 2.15 5.41
C THR A 203 -2.64 0.90 6.26
N GLN A 204 -1.74 0.80 7.24
CA GLN A 204 -1.62 -0.35 8.11
C GLN A 204 -2.84 -0.47 9.03
N ILE A 205 -3.10 0.55 9.85
CA ILE A 205 -4.12 0.50 10.91
C ILE A 205 -5.54 0.47 10.32
N TYR A 206 -5.89 1.40 9.42
CA TYR A 206 -7.22 1.38 8.80
C TYR A 206 -7.37 0.22 7.81
N GLY A 207 -6.29 -0.19 7.11
CA GLY A 207 -6.34 -1.31 6.18
C GLY A 207 -6.66 -2.62 6.87
N GLU A 208 -5.94 -2.95 7.94
CA GLU A 208 -6.17 -4.18 8.72
C GLU A 208 -7.62 -4.30 9.22
N ALA A 209 -8.25 -3.18 9.59
CA ALA A 209 -9.63 -3.18 10.09
C ALA A 209 -10.69 -3.14 8.97
N LEU A 210 -10.47 -2.39 7.88
CA LEU A 210 -11.51 -2.13 6.87
C LEU A 210 -11.48 -3.08 5.67
N GLU A 211 -10.32 -3.65 5.32
CA GLU A 211 -10.22 -4.61 4.21
C GLU A 211 -11.11 -5.86 4.40
N PRO A 212 -11.18 -6.48 5.60
CA PRO A 212 -12.11 -7.59 5.86
C PRO A 212 -13.58 -7.22 5.70
N LEU A 213 -13.92 -5.92 5.81
CA LEU A 213 -15.28 -5.39 5.69
C LEU A 213 -15.63 -5.02 4.23
N GLY A 214 -14.75 -5.33 3.29
CA GLY A 214 -14.93 -5.10 1.85
C GLY A 214 -14.48 -3.72 1.37
N PHE A 215 -13.82 -2.92 2.21
CA PHE A 215 -13.23 -1.66 1.75
C PHE A 215 -11.92 -1.91 1.03
N LYS A 216 -11.63 -1.09 0.02
CA LYS A 216 -10.36 -1.06 -0.69
C LYS A 216 -9.75 0.33 -0.63
N LYS A 217 -8.42 0.40 -0.64
CA LYS A 217 -7.69 1.66 -0.73
C LYS A 217 -7.62 2.14 -2.19
N PRO A 218 -8.31 3.23 -2.57
CA PRO A 218 -8.20 3.76 -3.92
C PRO A 218 -6.82 4.33 -4.22
N LYS A 219 -6.47 4.35 -5.52
CA LYS A 219 -5.28 5.01 -6.05
C LYS A 219 -5.49 6.53 -6.15
N VAL A 220 -5.69 7.18 -5.01
CA VAL A 220 -5.81 8.64 -4.85
C VAL A 220 -4.88 9.13 -3.75
N ARG A 221 -4.64 10.44 -3.68
CA ARG A 221 -3.74 11.04 -2.69
C ARG A 221 -4.33 11.04 -1.27
N MET A 222 -5.65 11.06 -1.14
CA MET A 222 -6.32 11.15 0.15
C MET A 222 -6.20 9.85 0.96
N PRO A 223 -6.00 9.94 2.28
CA PRO A 223 -6.05 8.79 3.18
C PRO A 223 -7.51 8.43 3.45
N LEU A 224 -8.07 7.65 2.52
CA LEU A 224 -9.42 7.12 2.60
C LEU A 224 -9.48 5.68 2.09
N TYR A 225 -10.53 4.98 2.47
CA TYR A 225 -10.94 3.66 2.04
C TYR A 225 -12.36 3.73 1.48
N VAL A 226 -12.64 2.94 0.44
CA VAL A 226 -13.92 2.94 -0.26
C VAL A 226 -14.46 1.53 -0.39
N ARG A 227 -15.75 1.34 -0.14
CA ARG A 227 -16.49 0.11 -0.42
C ARG A 227 -17.64 0.41 -1.35
N VAL A 228 -17.87 -0.45 -2.32
CA VAL A 228 -19.02 -0.37 -3.24
C VAL A 228 -20.01 -1.49 -2.91
N ILE A 229 -21.29 -1.15 -2.76
CA ILE A 229 -22.39 -2.09 -2.50
C ILE A 229 -23.26 -2.16 -3.75
N ASN A 230 -23.47 -3.38 -4.24
CA ASN A 230 -24.34 -3.71 -5.38
C ASN A 230 -24.06 -2.89 -6.66
N ASP A 231 -22.80 -2.50 -6.89
CA ASP A 231 -22.39 -1.63 -8.01
C ASP A 231 -23.16 -0.29 -8.10
N GLU A 232 -23.69 0.18 -6.96
CA GLU A 232 -24.54 1.38 -6.92
C GLU A 232 -24.19 2.35 -5.81
N ILE A 233 -23.94 1.85 -4.60
CA ILE A 233 -23.74 2.67 -3.41
C ILE A 233 -22.27 2.65 -3.01
N ILE A 234 -21.75 3.82 -2.65
CA ILE A 234 -20.34 4.05 -2.35
C ILE A 234 -20.25 4.51 -0.90
N HIS A 235 -19.56 3.73 -0.06
CA HIS A 235 -19.23 4.09 1.30
C HIS A 235 -17.79 4.54 1.37
N ILE A 236 -17.53 5.65 2.05
CA ILE A 236 -16.20 6.22 2.22
C ILE A 236 -15.92 6.39 3.69
N VAL A 237 -14.71 6.02 4.09
CA VAL A 237 -14.14 6.27 5.41
C VAL A 237 -12.74 6.82 5.23
N GLY A 238 -12.38 7.89 5.93
CA GLY A 238 -11.03 8.43 5.85
C GLY A 238 -10.69 9.37 6.99
N ILE A 239 -9.49 9.93 6.92
CA ILE A 239 -9.01 10.93 7.87
C ILE A 239 -8.56 12.20 7.13
N HIS A 240 -8.80 13.35 7.72
CA HIS A 240 -8.27 14.62 7.25
C HIS A 240 -7.25 15.15 8.26
N ASP A 241 -6.04 15.38 7.79
CA ASP A 241 -4.96 15.96 8.59
C ASP A 241 -5.04 17.50 8.58
N MET A 242 -5.24 18.09 9.76
CA MET A 242 -5.19 19.53 10.01
C MET A 242 -3.86 19.96 10.69
N LYS A 243 -2.74 19.39 10.23
CA LYS A 243 -1.34 19.56 10.67
C LYS A 243 -0.99 18.87 11.98
N ASN A 244 -1.81 19.03 13.01
CA ASN A 244 -1.57 18.47 14.35
C ASN A 244 -2.83 17.78 14.92
N GLN A 245 -3.85 17.60 14.10
CA GLN A 245 -5.12 17.00 14.49
C GLN A 245 -5.64 16.15 13.34
N LEU A 246 -5.92 14.88 13.62
CA LEU A 246 -6.60 13.98 12.68
C LEU A 246 -8.11 14.11 12.88
N VAL A 247 -8.84 14.31 11.78
CA VAL A 247 -10.30 14.39 11.79
C VAL A 247 -10.86 13.25 10.96
N PRO A 248 -11.47 12.23 11.58
CA PRO A 248 -12.18 11.20 10.85
C PRO A 248 -13.37 11.76 10.11
N PHE A 249 -13.62 11.21 8.94
CA PHE A 249 -14.79 11.52 8.15
C PHE A 249 -15.34 10.27 7.47
N GLY A 250 -16.63 10.33 7.16
CA GLY A 250 -17.32 9.35 6.35
C GLY A 250 -18.18 10.01 5.28
N ALA A 251 -18.59 9.22 4.30
CA ALA A 251 -19.55 9.66 3.30
C ALA A 251 -20.31 8.49 2.69
N ILE A 252 -21.53 8.77 2.24
CA ILE A 252 -22.35 7.90 1.41
C ILE A 252 -22.60 8.65 0.10
N ALA A 253 -22.43 7.95 -1.01
CA ALA A 253 -22.72 8.45 -2.35
C ALA A 253 -23.27 7.33 -3.23
N THR A 254 -23.79 7.69 -4.40
CA THR A 254 -24.18 6.73 -5.44
C THR A 254 -23.40 6.96 -6.73
N VAL A 255 -23.39 5.93 -7.58
CA VAL A 255 -22.87 6.02 -8.95
C VAL A 255 -23.72 6.92 -9.86
N TYR A 256 -24.86 7.43 -9.39
CA TYR A 256 -25.76 8.30 -10.15
C TYR A 256 -25.43 9.80 -10.02
N ARG A 257 -24.44 10.15 -9.20
CA ARG A 257 -23.95 11.52 -9.08
C ARG A 257 -23.39 12.03 -10.40
N LYS A 258 -23.60 13.32 -10.67
CA LYS A 258 -22.98 13.97 -11.84
C LYS A 258 -21.47 14.09 -11.67
N ASP A 259 -20.99 14.30 -10.44
CA ASP A 259 -19.56 14.43 -10.13
C ASP A 259 -19.18 13.71 -8.82
N LEU A 260 -18.52 12.54 -8.93
CA LEU A 260 -18.15 11.71 -7.76
C LEU A 260 -16.89 12.21 -7.03
N CYS A 261 -15.88 12.68 -7.76
CA CYS A 261 -14.71 13.43 -7.27
C CYS A 261 -14.02 13.03 -5.95
N ILE A 262 -13.89 11.72 -5.68
CA ILE A 262 -13.16 11.20 -4.51
C ILE A 262 -11.65 11.47 -4.54
N ASP A 263 -11.12 11.93 -5.67
CA ASP A 263 -9.72 12.33 -5.86
C ASP A 263 -9.44 13.80 -5.49
N ARG A 264 -10.48 14.61 -5.29
CA ARG A 264 -10.38 15.99 -4.78
C ARG A 264 -10.19 16.03 -3.27
N THR A 265 -9.64 17.13 -2.76
CA THR A 265 -9.37 17.30 -1.32
C THR A 265 -10.63 17.26 -0.45
N PHE A 266 -10.45 17.00 0.85
CA PHE A 266 -11.55 17.07 1.83
C PHE A 266 -12.33 18.39 1.72
N ARG A 267 -11.63 19.53 1.66
CA ARG A 267 -12.24 20.86 1.55
C ARG A 267 -13.11 21.04 0.30
N GLN A 268 -12.74 20.41 -0.80
CA GLN A 268 -13.53 20.45 -2.04
C GLN A 268 -14.74 19.50 -2.00
N ASN A 269 -14.77 18.56 -1.06
CA ASN A 269 -15.84 17.59 -0.84
C ASN A 269 -16.62 17.83 0.46
N GLU A 270 -16.39 18.95 1.16
CA GLU A 270 -17.02 19.30 2.45
C GLU A 270 -18.55 19.31 2.43
N ILE A 271 -19.16 19.45 1.24
CA ILE A 271 -20.61 19.40 1.08
C ILE A 271 -21.15 18.02 1.49
N TRP A 272 -20.46 16.94 1.09
CA TRP A 272 -20.96 15.56 1.23
C TRP A 272 -20.08 14.66 2.10
N TYR A 273 -18.83 15.06 2.38
CA TYR A 273 -18.02 14.45 3.43
C TYR A 273 -18.45 15.01 4.78
N LYS A 274 -18.78 14.13 5.72
CA LYS A 274 -19.21 14.49 7.06
C LYS A 274 -18.16 14.06 8.07
N ARG A 275 -17.76 14.97 8.96
CA ARG A 275 -16.81 14.63 10.02
C ARG A 275 -17.52 13.79 11.07
N LEU A 276 -16.73 13.20 11.95
CA LEU A 276 -17.18 12.34 13.05
C LEU A 276 -18.29 12.98 13.91
N LYS A 277 -18.20 14.29 14.18
CA LYS A 277 -19.19 15.01 14.98
C LYS A 277 -20.56 15.06 14.30
N GLU A 278 -20.61 15.25 12.99
CA GLU A 278 -21.85 15.22 12.22
C GLU A 278 -22.46 13.82 12.24
N PHE A 279 -21.64 12.76 12.14
CA PHE A 279 -22.12 11.39 12.30
C PHE A 279 -22.78 11.18 13.66
N TYR A 280 -22.09 11.59 14.72
CA TYR A 280 -22.62 11.52 16.08
C TYR A 280 -23.95 12.28 16.23
N LEU A 281 -23.99 13.57 15.89
CA LEU A 281 -25.14 14.44 16.16
C LEU A 281 -26.39 14.07 15.35
N ASN A 282 -26.21 13.57 14.13
CA ASN A 282 -27.35 13.33 13.23
C ASN A 282 -27.89 11.89 13.31
N TRP A 283 -27.09 10.91 13.75
CA TRP A 283 -27.48 9.49 13.71
C TRP A 283 -27.32 8.74 15.03
N HIS A 284 -26.79 9.36 16.08
CA HIS A 284 -26.69 8.73 17.40
C HIS A 284 -27.48 9.53 18.44
N ILE A 285 -28.30 8.82 19.22
CA ILE A 285 -29.00 9.39 20.36
C ILE A 285 -28.04 9.39 21.53
N SER A 286 -27.63 10.56 22.01
CA SER A 286 -26.78 10.62 23.19
C SER A 286 -27.02 11.88 24.00
N ASP A 287 -27.25 11.69 25.29
CA ASP A 287 -27.51 12.75 26.26
C ASP A 287 -26.21 13.42 26.75
N LYS A 288 -25.06 13.02 26.20
CA LYS A 288 -23.73 13.50 26.61
C LYS A 288 -23.13 14.42 25.54
N PRO A 289 -22.31 15.41 25.93
CA PRO A 289 -21.53 16.19 24.97
C PRO A 289 -20.53 15.28 24.22
N PHE A 290 -20.34 15.56 22.93
CA PHE A 290 -19.37 14.86 22.07
C PHE A 290 -18.05 15.62 22.02
N ASP A 291 -17.05 15.12 22.72
CA ASP A 291 -15.74 15.78 22.85
C ASP A 291 -14.70 15.26 21.85
N ASN A 292 -14.94 14.11 21.20
CA ASN A 292 -13.93 13.42 20.36
C ASN A 292 -14.00 13.81 18.87
N ALA A 293 -14.18 15.09 18.55
CA ALA A 293 -14.32 15.54 17.15
C ALA A 293 -13.02 15.54 16.33
N GLY A 294 -11.87 15.42 17.00
CA GLY A 294 -10.54 15.35 16.40
C GLY A 294 -9.53 14.71 17.36
N PHE A 295 -8.43 14.19 16.81
CA PHE A 295 -7.39 13.45 17.53
C PHE A 295 -6.07 14.20 17.39
N ASP A 296 -5.71 14.93 18.44
CA ASP A 296 -4.51 15.77 18.46
C ASP A 296 -3.24 14.91 18.58
N TYR A 297 -2.20 15.25 17.82
CA TYR A 297 -0.90 14.60 17.87
C TYR A 297 0.23 15.63 17.68
N THR A 298 1.33 15.48 18.43
CA THR A 298 2.54 16.30 18.25
C THR A 298 3.79 15.55 18.72
N ASP A 299 4.96 15.94 18.22
CA ASP A 299 6.27 15.44 18.70
C ASP A 299 6.78 16.17 19.96
N ILE A 300 6.00 17.11 20.52
CA ILE A 300 6.31 17.85 21.75
C ILE A 300 5.75 17.09 22.95
N ILE A 301 6.51 17.11 24.05
CA ILE A 301 6.15 16.50 25.35
C ILE A 301 4.72 16.90 25.75
N ASP A 302 3.93 15.92 26.23
CA ASP A 302 2.50 15.96 26.62
C ASP A 302 1.44 15.67 25.53
N TYR A 303 1.82 15.30 24.30
CA TYR A 303 0.88 14.90 23.25
C TYR A 303 1.01 13.43 22.81
N MET A 304 -0.09 12.91 22.29
CA MET A 304 -0.22 11.54 21.81
C MET A 304 0.67 11.27 20.58
N PRO A 305 1.37 10.12 20.51
CA PRO A 305 2.09 9.69 19.30
C PRO A 305 1.16 9.59 18.09
N LEU A 306 1.69 9.82 16.87
CA LEU A 306 0.89 9.73 15.65
C LEU A 306 0.24 8.35 15.45
N SER A 307 0.91 7.26 15.83
CA SER A 307 0.36 5.90 15.77
C SER A 307 -0.91 5.78 16.59
N ASP A 308 -0.88 6.31 17.80
CA ASP A 308 -1.96 6.20 18.78
C ASP A 308 -3.12 7.10 18.35
N ALA A 309 -2.82 8.29 17.80
CA ALA A 309 -3.83 9.17 17.23
C ALA A 309 -4.54 8.52 16.03
N VAL A 310 -3.79 7.81 15.17
CA VAL A 310 -4.41 7.05 14.06
C VAL A 310 -5.27 5.90 14.62
N GLN A 311 -4.81 5.18 15.63
CA GLN A 311 -5.57 4.09 16.26
C GLN A 311 -6.87 4.58 16.93
N ASP A 312 -6.80 5.65 17.70
CA ASP A 312 -7.97 6.23 18.37
C ASP A 312 -8.97 6.80 17.35
N SER A 313 -8.44 7.40 16.27
CA SER A 313 -9.26 7.86 15.15
C SER A 313 -10.02 6.71 14.47
N LEU A 314 -9.38 5.53 14.32
CA LEU A 314 -10.03 4.32 13.83
C LEU A 314 -11.09 3.83 14.82
N ASN A 315 -10.78 3.74 16.11
CA ASN A 315 -11.71 3.29 17.14
C ASN A 315 -13.01 4.13 17.13
N ALA A 316 -12.86 5.45 17.03
CA ALA A 316 -14.02 6.35 16.94
C ALA A 316 -14.76 6.21 15.60
N THR A 317 -14.05 6.02 14.50
CA THR A 317 -14.65 5.71 13.19
C THR A 317 -15.51 4.45 13.26
N MET A 318 -14.99 3.37 13.83
CA MET A 318 -15.71 2.10 13.98
C MET A 318 -16.91 2.21 14.92
N THR A 319 -16.85 3.12 15.90
CA THR A 319 -17.94 3.33 16.86
C THR A 319 -19.07 4.19 16.28
N TRP A 320 -18.74 5.28 15.58
CA TRP A 320 -19.73 6.31 15.25
C TRP A 320 -20.02 6.45 13.75
N ILE A 321 -19.05 6.21 12.89
CA ILE A 321 -19.23 6.35 11.43
C ILE A 321 -19.69 5.02 10.84
N PHE A 322 -18.95 3.94 11.13
CA PHE A 322 -19.16 2.64 10.48
C PHE A 322 -20.60 2.10 10.65
N PRO A 323 -21.25 2.15 11.82
CA PRO A 323 -22.61 1.62 11.96
C PRO A 323 -23.64 2.35 11.08
N VAL A 324 -23.46 3.67 10.88
CA VAL A 324 -24.33 4.46 10.00
C VAL A 324 -24.12 4.04 8.55
N LEU A 325 -22.86 3.91 8.12
CA LEU A 325 -22.55 3.40 6.78
C LEU A 325 -23.09 1.99 6.58
N ASP A 326 -22.93 1.10 7.56
CA ASP A 326 -23.32 -0.30 7.40
C ASP A 326 -24.83 -0.54 7.45
N ASN A 327 -25.63 0.44 7.87
CA ASN A 327 -27.08 0.39 7.74
C ASN A 327 -27.58 0.79 6.35
N VAL A 328 -26.74 1.41 5.52
CA VAL A 328 -27.14 1.86 4.17
C VAL A 328 -26.80 0.78 3.14
N LYS A 329 -27.83 0.14 2.56
CA LYS A 329 -27.67 -0.98 1.61
C LYS A 329 -28.51 -0.85 0.34
N THR A 330 -29.46 0.07 0.33
CA THR A 330 -30.39 0.33 -0.77
C THR A 330 -30.40 1.81 -1.16
N LEU A 331 -30.88 2.14 -2.36
CA LEU A 331 -31.04 3.54 -2.79
C LEU A 331 -32.03 4.30 -1.88
N LYS A 332 -33.02 3.59 -1.32
CA LYS A 332 -33.93 4.16 -0.32
C LYS A 332 -33.18 4.57 0.94
N ASP A 333 -32.27 3.73 1.44
CA ASP A 333 -31.45 4.05 2.61
C ASP A 333 -30.54 5.26 2.34
N VAL A 334 -30.01 5.40 1.12
CA VAL A 334 -29.22 6.58 0.72
C VAL A 334 -30.10 7.85 0.74
N ALA A 335 -31.31 7.76 0.21
CA ALA A 335 -32.25 8.89 0.22
C ALA A 335 -32.63 9.31 1.64
N ASP A 336 -32.77 8.35 2.56
CA ASP A 336 -33.05 8.59 3.99
C ASP A 336 -31.84 9.15 4.73
N TYR A 337 -30.62 8.74 4.35
CA TYR A 337 -29.37 9.33 4.85
C TYR A 337 -29.25 10.81 4.48
N GLU A 338 -29.50 11.18 3.21
CA GLU A 338 -29.44 12.58 2.77
C GLU A 338 -30.45 13.44 3.55
N GLU A 339 -31.64 12.92 3.85
CA GLU A 339 -32.67 13.62 4.62
C GLU A 339 -32.19 13.99 6.03
N GLY A 340 -31.60 13.03 6.76
CA GLY A 340 -31.02 13.29 8.09
C GLY A 340 -29.82 14.23 8.05
N ALA A 341 -29.02 14.18 6.98
CA ALA A 341 -27.82 15.00 6.83
C ALA A 341 -28.09 16.46 6.44
N PHE A 342 -29.10 16.71 5.62
CA PHE A 342 -29.34 18.01 4.97
C PHE A 342 -30.69 18.66 5.36
N LYS A 343 -31.53 17.99 6.15
CA LYS A 343 -32.89 18.45 6.50
C LYS A 343 -33.76 18.77 5.27
N ASP A 344 -33.48 18.12 4.15
CA ASP A 344 -34.12 18.34 2.84
C ASP A 344 -35.13 17.22 2.54
N TYR A 345 -36.19 17.17 3.35
CA TYR A 345 -37.14 16.06 3.41
C TYR A 345 -37.86 15.79 2.08
N ILE A 346 -38.22 16.83 1.32
CA ILE A 346 -39.13 16.71 0.16
C ILE A 346 -38.51 17.18 -1.17
N THR A 347 -37.23 17.57 -1.16
CA THR A 347 -36.60 18.18 -2.32
C THR A 347 -36.30 17.14 -3.39
N VAL A 348 -36.83 17.36 -4.60
CA VAL A 348 -36.54 16.55 -5.80
C VAL A 348 -35.86 17.44 -6.84
N ILE A 349 -34.76 16.96 -7.40
CA ILE A 349 -33.93 17.70 -8.36
C ILE A 349 -34.73 18.10 -9.60
N SER A 350 -34.48 19.28 -10.14
CA SER A 350 -35.20 19.80 -11.31
C SER A 350 -34.96 18.95 -12.57
N LEU A 351 -36.00 18.85 -13.40
CA LEU A 351 -35.92 18.25 -14.73
C LEU A 351 -35.72 19.33 -15.79
N PRO A 352 -35.00 19.03 -16.88
CA PRO A 352 -34.21 17.81 -17.10
C PRO A 352 -32.92 17.79 -16.24
N ILE A 353 -32.51 16.61 -15.78
CA ILE A 353 -31.48 16.47 -14.71
C ILE A 353 -30.06 16.88 -15.13
N ASN A 354 -29.80 17.00 -16.43
CA ASN A 354 -28.53 17.44 -17.02
C ASN A 354 -28.33 18.96 -16.89
N GLU A 355 -29.42 19.72 -16.94
CA GLU A 355 -29.45 21.19 -16.88
C GLU A 355 -29.51 21.74 -15.45
N SER A 356 -29.79 20.88 -14.45
CA SER A 356 -29.90 21.30 -13.06
C SER A 356 -28.55 21.77 -12.48
N LEU A 357 -28.52 23.00 -11.96
CA LEU A 357 -27.37 23.57 -11.26
C LEU A 357 -27.08 22.91 -9.91
N ALA A 358 -28.08 22.25 -9.32
CA ALA A 358 -27.95 21.51 -8.05
C ALA A 358 -27.30 20.12 -8.23
N ALA A 359 -27.20 19.61 -9.47
CA ALA A 359 -26.81 18.24 -9.78
C ALA A 359 -25.38 17.75 -9.42
N PRO A 360 -24.33 18.57 -9.22
CA PRO A 360 -22.97 18.02 -9.19
C PRO A 360 -22.71 17.04 -8.04
N PHE A 361 -23.20 17.35 -6.82
CA PHE A 361 -22.72 16.71 -5.58
C PHE A 361 -23.80 16.02 -4.75
N THR A 362 -25.01 15.83 -5.28
CA THR A 362 -26.16 15.27 -4.56
C THR A 362 -26.60 13.95 -5.16
N ASP A 363 -27.08 13.05 -4.30
CA ASP A 363 -27.74 11.80 -4.67
C ASP A 363 -29.25 11.97 -4.83
N THR A 364 -29.83 13.17 -4.64
CA THR A 364 -31.28 13.43 -4.75
C THR A 364 -31.90 12.95 -6.06
N VAL A 365 -31.10 12.78 -7.12
CA VAL A 365 -31.55 12.20 -8.40
C VAL A 365 -32.07 10.77 -8.26
N ILE A 366 -31.60 10.00 -7.26
CA ILE A 366 -32.05 8.63 -7.03
C ILE A 366 -33.54 8.57 -6.64
N ARG A 367 -34.11 9.69 -6.17
CA ARG A 367 -35.54 9.78 -5.84
C ARG A 367 -36.45 9.49 -7.04
N TYR A 368 -35.96 9.62 -8.27
CA TYR A 368 -36.71 9.25 -9.47
C TYR A 368 -36.74 7.74 -9.74
N ILE A 369 -35.75 7.00 -9.24
CA ILE A 369 -35.56 5.56 -9.52
C ILE A 369 -35.83 4.68 -8.29
N LEU A 370 -36.52 5.23 -7.28
CA LEU A 370 -37.10 4.42 -6.21
C LEU A 370 -38.30 3.63 -6.76
N ASP A 371 -38.66 2.53 -6.08
CA ASP A 371 -39.75 1.63 -6.51
C ASP A 371 -41.10 2.35 -6.74
N ASP A 372 -41.46 3.27 -5.83
CA ASP A 372 -42.62 4.16 -5.97
C ASP A 372 -42.25 5.58 -5.51
N PRO A 373 -41.78 6.44 -6.43
CA PRO A 373 -41.26 7.76 -6.07
C PRO A 373 -42.35 8.73 -5.61
N LEU A 374 -43.62 8.51 -6.01
CA LEU A 374 -44.74 9.33 -5.55
C LEU A 374 -45.18 8.94 -4.14
N ALA A 375 -45.27 7.64 -3.84
CA ALA A 375 -45.61 7.19 -2.50
C ALA A 375 -44.51 7.55 -1.49
N ASP A 376 -43.23 7.38 -1.87
CA ASP A 376 -42.09 7.79 -1.05
C ASP A 376 -42.14 9.30 -0.74
N LEU A 377 -42.30 10.15 -1.76
CA LEU A 377 -42.40 11.60 -1.56
C LEU A 377 -43.58 11.99 -0.65
N LYS A 378 -44.73 11.34 -0.81
CA LYS A 378 -45.91 11.58 0.04
C LYS A 378 -45.67 11.16 1.49
N GLN A 379 -44.97 10.05 1.71
CA GLN A 379 -44.60 9.59 3.04
C GLN A 379 -43.65 10.58 3.70
N ARG A 380 -42.59 11.02 3.01
CA ARG A 380 -41.64 12.02 3.52
C ARG A 380 -42.32 13.34 3.88
N TYR A 381 -43.20 13.82 3.00
CA TYR A 381 -44.01 15.01 3.29
C TYR A 381 -44.81 14.86 4.59
N SER A 382 -45.47 13.71 4.77
CA SER A 382 -46.27 13.44 5.97
C SER A 382 -45.41 13.34 7.24
N THR A 383 -44.21 12.77 7.15
CA THR A 383 -43.25 12.70 8.25
C THR A 383 -42.72 14.09 8.61
N ALA A 384 -42.30 14.87 7.61
CA ALA A 384 -41.80 16.23 7.81
C ALA A 384 -42.84 17.15 8.44
N LEU A 385 -44.12 17.04 8.05
CA LEU A 385 -45.20 17.80 8.70
C LEU A 385 -45.33 17.50 10.20
N LYS A 386 -45.16 16.23 10.61
CA LYS A 386 -45.20 15.86 12.04
C LYS A 386 -44.04 16.49 12.79
N ILE A 387 -42.83 16.43 12.24
CA ILE A 387 -41.63 17.05 12.82
C ILE A 387 -41.82 18.56 12.96
N ILE A 388 -42.30 19.23 11.90
CA ILE A 388 -42.58 20.67 11.91
C ILE A 388 -43.61 21.02 12.99
N ASP A 389 -44.68 20.23 13.14
CA ASP A 389 -45.70 20.45 14.18
C ASP A 389 -45.12 20.28 15.61
N GLU A 390 -44.29 19.25 15.82
CA GLU A 390 -43.59 19.02 17.10
C GLU A 390 -42.61 20.16 17.43
N GLU A 391 -41.77 20.58 16.47
CA GLU A 391 -40.84 21.70 16.63
C GLU A 391 -41.58 23.01 16.92
N ASN A 392 -42.66 23.31 16.19
CA ASN A 392 -43.46 24.51 16.41
C ASN A 392 -44.04 24.57 17.83
N LYS A 393 -44.52 23.43 18.35
CA LYS A 393 -45.00 23.30 19.74
C LYS A 393 -43.88 23.51 20.75
N GLN A 394 -42.71 22.93 20.51
CA GLN A 394 -41.55 23.03 21.40
C GLN A 394 -41.02 24.46 21.51
N PHE A 395 -40.90 25.16 20.37
CA PHE A 395 -40.29 26.49 20.30
C PHE A 395 -41.29 27.64 20.43
N SER A 396 -42.58 27.37 20.64
CA SER A 396 -43.63 28.39 20.81
C SER A 396 -43.64 29.43 19.68
N ILE A 397 -43.50 28.96 18.44
CA ILE A 397 -43.41 29.81 17.25
C ILE A 397 -44.75 30.57 17.04
N PRO A 398 -44.73 31.87 16.66
CA PRO A 398 -45.96 32.61 16.39
C PRO A 398 -46.81 32.01 15.26
N GLN A 399 -48.14 31.99 15.42
CA GLN A 399 -49.08 31.37 14.46
C GLN A 399 -48.98 31.93 13.03
N GLU A 400 -48.71 33.23 12.87
CA GLU A 400 -48.51 33.84 11.55
C GLU A 400 -47.28 33.26 10.84
N LEU A 401 -46.19 33.03 11.58
CA LEU A 401 -44.96 32.46 11.03
C LEU A 401 -45.12 30.97 10.72
N ILE A 402 -45.84 30.22 11.58
CA ILE A 402 -46.22 28.83 11.32
C ILE A 402 -46.98 28.74 10.00
N SER A 403 -48.02 29.56 9.84
CA SER A 403 -48.87 29.55 8.64
C SER A 403 -48.08 29.86 7.37
N LYS A 404 -47.18 30.85 7.43
CA LYS A 404 -46.31 31.20 6.31
C LYS A 404 -45.36 30.05 5.95
N ASN A 405 -44.69 29.47 6.94
CA ASN A 405 -43.74 28.37 6.73
C ASN A 405 -44.42 27.12 6.16
N LEU A 406 -45.64 26.81 6.63
CA LEU A 406 -46.44 25.70 6.10
C LEU A 406 -46.83 25.94 4.64
N LEU A 407 -47.22 27.16 4.27
CA LEU A 407 -47.57 27.49 2.89
C LEU A 407 -46.36 27.36 1.94
N GLU A 408 -45.19 27.85 2.36
CA GLU A 408 -43.93 27.66 1.62
C GLU A 408 -43.53 26.18 1.52
N PHE A 409 -43.80 25.39 2.55
CA PHE A 409 -43.53 23.95 2.56
C PHE A 409 -44.48 23.18 1.64
N GLU A 410 -45.77 23.49 1.65
CA GLU A 410 -46.79 22.94 0.75
C GLU A 410 -46.50 23.26 -0.71
N GLN A 411 -46.04 24.49 -1.00
CA GLN A 411 -45.62 24.87 -2.34
C GLN A 411 -44.44 24.00 -2.81
N ARG A 412 -43.39 23.87 -1.99
CA ARG A 412 -42.23 23.01 -2.32
C ARG A 412 -42.64 21.56 -2.56
N TYR A 413 -43.55 21.02 -1.75
CA TYR A 413 -44.06 19.67 -1.94
C TYR A 413 -44.83 19.53 -3.26
N SER A 414 -45.67 20.51 -3.58
CA SER A 414 -46.44 20.53 -4.83
C SER A 414 -45.52 20.59 -6.06
N GLU A 415 -44.48 21.40 -6.01
CA GLU A 415 -43.45 21.47 -7.06
C GLU A 415 -42.69 20.15 -7.22
N SER A 416 -42.20 19.56 -6.12
CA SER A 416 -41.52 18.25 -6.16
C SER A 416 -42.44 17.17 -6.70
N ARG A 417 -43.71 17.15 -6.28
CA ARG A 417 -44.70 16.18 -6.76
C ARG A 417 -44.93 16.34 -8.25
N GLN A 418 -45.08 17.57 -8.74
CA GLN A 418 -45.23 17.83 -10.18
C GLN A 418 -44.03 17.35 -10.98
N ARG A 419 -42.80 17.51 -10.47
CA ARG A 419 -41.58 17.00 -11.11
C ARG A 419 -41.60 15.48 -11.22
N VAL A 420 -41.93 14.78 -10.13
CA VAL A 420 -42.05 13.31 -10.13
C VAL A 420 -43.15 12.86 -11.09
N GLN A 421 -44.31 13.51 -11.09
CA GLN A 421 -45.39 13.20 -12.05
C GLN A 421 -44.93 13.42 -13.49
N THR A 422 -44.24 14.52 -13.78
CA THR A 422 -43.68 14.80 -15.11
C THR A 422 -42.72 13.69 -15.53
N PHE A 423 -41.83 13.23 -14.65
CA PHE A 423 -40.94 12.11 -14.92
C PHE A 423 -41.67 10.78 -15.19
N LEU A 424 -42.80 10.53 -14.55
CA LEU A 424 -43.58 9.30 -14.73
C LEU A 424 -44.50 9.33 -15.96
N GLU A 425 -45.02 10.50 -16.32
CA GLU A 425 -46.07 10.65 -17.34
C GLU A 425 -45.53 11.14 -18.69
N ASN A 426 -44.42 11.88 -18.71
CA ASN A 426 -43.80 12.38 -19.94
C ASN A 426 -42.68 11.43 -20.41
N GLU A 427 -42.97 10.67 -21.47
CA GLU A 427 -42.05 9.68 -22.04
C GLU A 427 -40.70 10.27 -22.48
N GLU A 428 -40.69 11.46 -23.07
CA GLU A 428 -39.45 12.12 -23.50
C GLU A 428 -38.56 12.45 -22.31
N ILE A 429 -39.12 13.07 -21.27
CA ILE A 429 -38.40 13.43 -20.05
C ILE A 429 -37.96 12.19 -19.27
N HIS A 430 -38.80 11.16 -19.22
CA HIS A 430 -38.48 9.87 -18.62
C HIS A 430 -37.23 9.27 -19.27
N ASN A 431 -37.26 9.11 -20.60
CA ASN A 431 -36.17 8.50 -21.37
C ASN A 431 -34.88 9.31 -21.24
N GLN A 432 -34.95 10.64 -21.39
CA GLN A 432 -33.80 11.53 -21.20
C GLN A 432 -33.18 11.39 -19.80
N THR A 433 -34.01 11.26 -18.76
CA THR A 433 -33.55 11.09 -17.38
C THR A 433 -32.87 9.74 -17.18
N MET A 434 -33.48 8.65 -17.69
CA MET A 434 -32.93 7.30 -17.57
C MET A 434 -31.63 7.12 -18.36
N GLU A 435 -31.53 7.69 -19.57
CA GLU A 435 -30.30 7.70 -20.37
C GLU A 435 -29.16 8.43 -19.66
N GLU A 436 -29.43 9.61 -19.09
CA GLU A 436 -28.43 10.38 -18.35
C GLU A 436 -27.99 9.66 -17.06
N LEU A 437 -28.91 8.99 -16.36
CA LEU A 437 -28.58 8.18 -15.17
C LEU A 437 -27.72 6.97 -15.54
N ALA A 438 -28.03 6.27 -16.64
CA ALA A 438 -27.23 5.17 -17.14
C ALA A 438 -25.81 5.64 -17.51
N ARG A 439 -25.70 6.78 -18.22
CA ARG A 439 -24.42 7.40 -18.57
C ARG A 439 -23.58 7.76 -17.34
N ARG A 440 -24.20 8.34 -16.30
CA ARG A 440 -23.51 8.66 -15.03
C ARG A 440 -23.03 7.40 -14.32
N LYS A 441 -23.88 6.38 -14.23
CA LYS A 441 -23.54 5.09 -13.62
C LYS A 441 -22.33 4.46 -14.30
N GLU A 442 -22.36 4.35 -15.63
CA GLU A 442 -21.24 3.80 -16.41
C GLU A 442 -19.95 4.59 -16.16
N HIS A 443 -20.00 5.91 -16.32
CA HIS A 443 -18.86 6.79 -16.09
C HIS A 443 -18.25 6.64 -14.69
N ASN A 444 -19.09 6.65 -13.65
CA ASN A 444 -18.61 6.57 -12.27
C ASN A 444 -18.07 5.18 -11.92
N LEU A 445 -18.65 4.10 -12.47
CA LEU A 445 -18.11 2.74 -12.33
C LEU A 445 -16.73 2.62 -13.00
N GLU A 446 -16.53 3.22 -14.18
CA GLU A 446 -15.22 3.29 -14.82
C GLU A 446 -14.19 4.06 -14.00
N LEU A 447 -14.58 5.19 -13.40
CA LEU A 447 -13.72 5.94 -12.47
C LEU A 447 -13.32 5.07 -11.27
N LEU A 448 -14.26 4.35 -10.66
CA LEU A 448 -13.98 3.46 -9.53
C LEU A 448 -13.02 2.32 -9.91
N ARG A 449 -13.13 1.74 -11.12
CA ARG A 449 -12.15 0.78 -11.66
C ARG A 449 -10.78 1.41 -11.85
N LYS A 450 -10.70 2.62 -12.41
CA LYS A 450 -9.45 3.39 -12.56
C LYS A 450 -8.77 3.66 -11.22
N TYR A 451 -9.58 3.88 -10.17
CA TYR A 451 -9.10 4.04 -8.80
C TYR A 451 -8.79 2.72 -8.09
N LYS A 452 -8.98 1.55 -8.73
CA LYS A 452 -8.76 0.21 -8.16
C LYS A 452 -9.68 -0.13 -6.97
N VAL A 453 -10.88 0.44 -6.95
CA VAL A 453 -11.92 0.10 -5.95
C VAL A 453 -12.75 -1.09 -6.42
N LEU A 454 -13.09 -1.12 -7.71
CA LEU A 454 -13.77 -2.26 -8.34
C LEU A 454 -12.74 -3.22 -8.93
#